data_AF-A5USB8-F1
#
_entry.id   AF-A5USB8-F1
#
_cell.length_a   1.000
_cell.length_b   1.000
_cell.length_c   1.000
_cell.angle_alpha   90.00
_cell.angle_beta   90.00
_cell.angle_gamma   90.00
#
_symmetry.space_group_name_H-M   'P 1'
#
loop_
_entity.id
_entity.type
_entity.pdbx_description
1 polymer ?
#
loop_
_entity_poly.entity_id
_entity_poly.type
_entity_poly.pdbx_seq_one_letter_code
_entity_poly.pdbx_strand_id
1 'polypeptide(L)'
;MINLIRAEWLKLSRRPLSWILLILFLVLLVAQILTQFALTLGMPVRSGIVSAQFEEWRRGVLFPGIFATALSHVNGLGGIFAVIFAAGAIGSEYSWGTLRTQLARDPARDRYLLAKLTTIMLMLATATLLATLLAALLSAVLSPILGSAISITPGDLMNLIVATLRALYVLLPYVLLTAYATLLTRSVLGGVAIGLSYIIVETGFGALALLRVLGGVWALVYNLTIGQNINTLTLMNRHAFGLRPETTAPLDLSQLPSPLQATIVVAVYSAFFLAFALILFRRRDITGPG
;
A
#
# COMPACT_ATOMS: atom_id res chain seq x y z
N MET A 1 -18.71 -5.92 -17.81
CA MET A 1 -17.73 -5.47 -16.80
C MET A 1 -17.44 -6.58 -15.79
N ILE A 2 -18.45 -7.08 -15.08
CA ILE A 2 -18.29 -8.16 -14.11
C ILE A 2 -17.62 -9.41 -14.73
N ASN A 3 -18.03 -9.83 -15.94
CA ASN A 3 -17.43 -10.99 -16.60
C ASN A 3 -15.94 -10.81 -16.93
N LEU A 4 -15.52 -9.60 -17.31
CA LEU A 4 -14.10 -9.27 -17.55
C LEU A 4 -13.30 -9.30 -16.25
N ILE A 5 -13.86 -8.73 -15.17
CA ILE A 5 -13.25 -8.78 -13.84
C ILE A 5 -13.09 -10.23 -13.37
N ARG A 6 -14.12 -11.07 -13.53
CA ARG A 6 -14.07 -12.50 -13.19
C ARG A 6 -13.00 -13.24 -13.99
N ALA A 7 -12.89 -12.96 -15.29
CA ALA A 7 -11.87 -13.58 -16.15
C ALA A 7 -10.45 -13.17 -15.72
N GLU A 8 -10.23 -11.88 -15.48
CA GLU A 8 -8.94 -11.37 -14.99
C GLU A 8 -8.62 -11.90 -13.59
N TRP A 9 -9.61 -12.00 -12.70
CA TRP A 9 -9.45 -12.58 -11.37
C TRP A 9 -9.00 -14.04 -11.43
N LEU A 10 -9.66 -14.86 -12.25
CA LEU A 10 -9.29 -16.26 -12.44
C LEU A 10 -7.87 -16.37 -13.02
N LYS A 11 -7.52 -15.52 -13.98
CA LYS A 11 -6.19 -15.49 -14.57
C LYS A 11 -5.11 -15.15 -13.54
N LEU A 12 -5.30 -14.07 -12.78
CA LEU A 12 -4.31 -13.61 -11.81
C LEU A 12 -4.22 -14.53 -10.58
N SER A 13 -5.34 -15.09 -10.11
CA SER A 13 -5.35 -16.06 -8.98
C SER A 13 -4.69 -17.39 -9.31
N ARG A 14 -4.54 -17.75 -10.59
CA ARG A 14 -3.82 -18.95 -11.01
C ARG A 14 -2.34 -18.71 -11.27
N ARG A 15 -1.88 -17.45 -11.26
CA ARG A 15 -0.46 -17.14 -11.51
C ARG A 15 0.38 -17.36 -10.24
N PRO A 16 1.54 -18.04 -10.35
CA PRO A 16 2.40 -18.29 -9.19
C PRO A 16 2.93 -16.98 -8.58
N LEU A 17 3.20 -15.96 -9.41
CA LEU A 17 3.66 -14.65 -8.94
C LEU A 17 2.71 -14.05 -7.89
N SER A 18 1.39 -14.14 -8.09
CA SER A 18 0.39 -13.61 -7.15
C SER A 18 0.49 -14.27 -5.78
N TRP A 19 0.67 -15.59 -5.75
CA TRP A 19 0.82 -16.36 -4.53
C TRP A 19 2.17 -16.15 -3.86
N ILE A 20 3.26 -16.09 -4.63
CA ILE A 20 4.60 -15.81 -4.11
C ILE A 20 4.63 -14.45 -3.43
N LEU A 21 4.08 -13.41 -4.08
CA LEU A 21 4.01 -12.07 -3.50
C LEU A 21 3.12 -12.04 -2.24
N LEU A 22 1.96 -12.71 -2.27
CA LEU A 22 1.08 -12.79 -1.11
C LEU A 22 1.74 -13.51 0.07
N ILE A 23 2.32 -14.69 -0.16
CA ILE A 23 2.99 -15.47 0.89
C ILE A 23 4.17 -14.68 1.46
N LEU A 24 5.02 -14.10 0.60
CA LEU A 24 6.15 -13.31 1.05
C LEU A 24 5.69 -12.11 1.89
N PHE A 25 4.65 -11.39 1.45
CA PHE A 25 4.07 -10.28 2.20
C PHE A 25 3.56 -10.72 3.58
N LEU A 26 2.81 -11.83 3.66
CA LEU A 26 2.31 -12.37 4.92
C LEU A 26 3.42 -12.88 5.84
N VAL A 27 4.47 -13.50 5.29
CA VAL A 27 5.64 -13.95 6.06
C VAL A 27 6.38 -12.76 6.65
N LEU A 28 6.58 -11.68 5.89
CA LEU A 28 7.20 -10.46 6.39
C LEU A 28 6.35 -9.79 7.47
N LEU A 29 5.02 -9.84 7.36
CA LEU A 29 4.10 -9.36 8.39
C LEU A 29 4.25 -10.17 9.69
N VAL A 30 4.25 -11.50 9.59
CA VAL A 30 4.46 -12.39 10.74
C VAL A 30 5.81 -12.09 11.39
N ALA A 31 6.87 -11.99 10.59
CA ALA A 31 8.21 -11.66 11.08
C ALA A 31 8.25 -10.31 11.81
N GLN A 32 7.58 -9.28 11.27
CA GLN A 32 7.45 -7.96 11.92
C GLN A 32 6.76 -8.08 13.28
N ILE A 33 5.60 -8.76 13.35
CA ILE A 33 4.82 -8.90 14.59
C ILE A 33 5.60 -9.70 15.63
N LEU A 34 6.23 -10.81 15.24
CA LEU A 34 7.05 -11.62 16.14
C LEU A 34 8.29 -10.87 16.64
N THR A 35 8.90 -10.04 15.79
CA THR A 35 10.02 -9.18 16.20
C THR A 35 9.56 -8.15 17.24
N GLN A 36 8.43 -7.48 17.01
CA GLN A 36 7.87 -6.55 18.00
C GLN A 36 7.52 -7.27 19.32
N PHE A 37 6.92 -8.45 19.25
CA PHE A 37 6.61 -9.26 20.42
C PHE A 37 7.87 -9.69 21.19
N ALA A 38 8.90 -10.18 20.52
CA ALA A 38 10.16 -10.57 21.17
C ALA A 38 10.82 -9.37 21.88
N LEU A 39 10.78 -8.19 21.27
CA LEU A 39 11.26 -6.94 21.86
C LEU A 39 10.44 -6.52 23.08
N THR A 40 9.15 -6.86 23.14
CA THR A 40 8.32 -6.62 24.33
C THR A 40 8.62 -7.54 25.51
N LEU A 41 9.24 -8.70 25.29
CA LEU A 41 9.62 -9.63 26.37
C LEU A 41 11.07 -9.42 26.85
N GLY A 42 11.97 -9.06 25.94
CA GLY A 42 13.42 -9.15 26.17
C GLY A 42 14.13 -7.89 26.66
N MET A 43 13.46 -6.73 26.73
CA MET A 43 14.13 -5.47 27.09
C MET A 43 13.87 -5.08 28.56
N PRO A 44 14.91 -4.96 29.42
CA PRO A 44 14.75 -4.36 30.73
C PRO A 44 14.41 -2.89 30.53
N VAL A 45 13.25 -2.46 31.07
CA VAL A 45 12.76 -1.08 30.98
C VAL A 45 13.77 -0.14 31.64
N ARG A 46 14.66 0.44 30.84
CA ARG A 46 15.56 1.52 31.27
C ARG A 46 14.82 2.84 31.08
N SER A 47 14.88 3.70 32.10
CA SER A 47 14.14 4.96 32.18
C SER A 47 14.45 5.91 31.02
N GLY A 48 13.43 6.52 30.40
CA GLY A 48 13.55 7.55 29.37
C GLY A 48 12.72 7.25 28.11
N ILE A 49 13.13 7.79 26.95
CA ILE A 49 12.46 7.63 25.63
C ILE A 49 12.24 6.16 25.24
N VAL A 50 13.11 5.26 25.72
CA VAL A 50 13.05 3.82 25.46
C VAL A 50 11.78 3.17 26.03
N SER A 51 11.22 3.70 27.14
CA SER A 51 9.97 3.16 27.71
C SER A 51 8.73 3.54 26.90
N ALA A 52 8.69 4.74 26.31
CA ALA A 52 7.58 5.16 25.44
C ALA A 52 7.54 4.35 24.14
N GLN A 53 8.72 4.08 23.56
CA GLN A 53 8.83 3.24 22.37
C GLN A 53 8.42 1.78 22.63
N PHE A 54 8.79 1.25 23.79
CA PHE A 54 8.38 -0.08 24.22
C PHE A 54 6.85 -0.21 24.37
N GLU A 55 6.20 0.75 25.03
CA GLU A 55 4.73 0.72 25.18
C GLU A 55 4.00 0.89 23.85
N GLU A 56 4.57 1.64 22.91
CA GLU A 56 4.03 1.73 21.55
C GLU A 56 4.10 0.39 20.80
N TRP A 57 5.24 -0.30 20.87
CA TRP A 57 5.39 -1.64 20.29
C TRP A 57 4.47 -2.66 20.95
N ARG A 58 4.34 -2.58 22.27
CA ARG A 58 3.40 -3.41 23.04
C ARG A 58 1.96 -3.16 22.59
N ARG A 59 1.52 -1.91 22.49
CA ARG A 59 0.19 -1.56 21.95
C ARG A 59 0.00 -2.05 20.51
N GLY A 60 1.05 -2.03 19.70
CA GLY A 60 1.02 -2.50 18.31
C GLY A 60 0.82 -4.01 18.14
N VAL A 61 1.17 -4.82 19.15
CA VAL A 61 0.97 -6.28 19.15
C VAL A 61 -0.38 -6.68 19.77
N LEU A 62 -0.95 -5.82 20.61
CA LEU A 62 -2.21 -6.05 21.33
C LEU A 62 -3.43 -5.53 20.55
N PHE A 63 -4.63 -5.99 20.95
CA PHE A 63 -5.88 -5.40 20.46
C PHE A 63 -6.15 -4.03 21.10
N PRO A 64 -6.69 -3.05 20.34
CA PRO A 64 -6.98 -3.08 18.90
C PRO A 64 -5.79 -2.62 18.01
N GLY A 65 -4.66 -2.24 18.59
CA GLY A 65 -3.49 -1.69 17.89
C GLY A 65 -2.88 -2.60 16.82
N ILE A 66 -3.09 -3.91 16.93
CA ILE A 66 -2.70 -4.89 15.90
C ILE A 66 -3.26 -4.58 14.52
N PHE A 67 -4.48 -4.03 14.44
CA PHE A 67 -5.07 -3.62 13.17
C PHE A 67 -4.28 -2.47 12.53
N ALA A 68 -3.86 -1.49 13.33
CA ALA A 68 -3.00 -0.42 12.85
C ALA A 68 -1.62 -0.94 12.42
N THR A 69 -1.06 -1.93 13.11
CA THR A 69 0.21 -2.57 12.74
C THR A 69 0.09 -3.27 11.38
N ALA A 70 -0.95 -4.07 11.18
CA ALA A 70 -1.21 -4.75 9.90
C ALA A 70 -1.42 -3.75 8.76
N LEU A 71 -2.21 -2.70 8.98
CA LEU A 71 -2.46 -1.67 7.98
C LEU A 71 -1.23 -0.78 7.72
N SER A 72 -0.38 -0.58 8.73
CA SER A 72 0.91 0.10 8.56
C SER A 72 1.89 -0.75 7.75
N HIS A 73 1.84 -2.07 7.87
CA HIS A 73 2.60 -3.00 7.03
C HIS A 73 2.15 -2.91 5.56
N VAL A 74 0.83 -2.83 5.33
CA VAL A 74 0.24 -2.57 4.00
C VAL A 74 0.69 -1.22 3.44
N ASN A 75 0.79 -0.19 4.27
CA ASN A 75 1.30 1.09 3.80
C ASN A 75 2.81 1.05 3.48
N GLY A 76 3.62 0.49 4.36
CA GLY A 76 5.08 0.50 4.21
C GLY A 76 5.57 -0.41 3.08
N LEU A 77 5.20 -1.69 3.11
CA LEU A 77 5.64 -2.66 2.10
C LEU A 77 4.61 -2.85 0.98
N GLY A 78 3.31 -2.68 1.26
CA GLY A 78 2.28 -2.94 0.27
C GLY A 78 2.39 -2.06 -0.98
N GLY A 79 2.97 -0.86 -0.90
CA GLY A 79 3.28 -0.05 -2.08
C GLY A 79 4.26 -0.75 -3.04
N ILE A 80 5.35 -1.30 -2.52
CA ILE A 80 6.36 -2.05 -3.30
C ILE A 80 5.72 -3.30 -3.92
N PHE A 81 4.98 -4.07 -3.11
CA PHE A 81 4.30 -5.28 -3.59
C PHE A 81 3.22 -4.95 -4.63
N ALA A 82 2.47 -3.85 -4.46
CA ALA A 82 1.48 -3.37 -5.41
C ALA A 82 2.11 -2.97 -6.74
N VAL A 83 3.28 -2.30 -6.73
CA VAL A 83 4.07 -2.01 -7.94
C VAL A 83 4.45 -3.32 -8.65
N ILE A 84 5.10 -4.25 -7.94
CA ILE A 84 5.56 -5.50 -8.57
C ILE A 84 4.37 -6.30 -9.13
N PHE A 85 3.28 -6.36 -8.36
CA PHE A 85 2.08 -7.06 -8.76
C PHE A 85 1.39 -6.41 -9.96
N ALA A 86 1.21 -5.09 -9.97
CA ALA A 86 0.60 -4.36 -11.08
C ALA A 86 1.43 -4.47 -12.37
N ALA A 87 2.76 -4.30 -12.26
CA ALA A 87 3.67 -4.45 -13.39
C ALA A 87 3.66 -5.88 -13.94
N GLY A 88 3.64 -6.89 -13.08
CA GLY A 88 3.51 -8.30 -13.49
C GLY A 88 2.15 -8.59 -14.14
N ALA A 89 1.06 -8.07 -13.59
CA ALA A 89 -0.30 -8.29 -14.08
C ALA A 89 -0.57 -7.66 -15.45
N ILE A 90 0.01 -6.48 -15.72
CA ILE A 90 -0.16 -5.74 -16.98
C ILE A 90 0.96 -6.10 -17.97
N GLY A 91 2.21 -6.11 -17.52
CA GLY A 91 3.39 -6.24 -18.38
C GLY A 91 3.53 -7.62 -19.02
N SER A 92 3.10 -8.68 -18.31
CA SER A 92 3.14 -10.05 -18.84
C SER A 92 2.27 -10.23 -20.08
N GLU A 93 1.24 -9.39 -20.28
CA GLU A 93 0.40 -9.43 -21.48
C GLU A 93 1.17 -9.01 -22.75
N TYR A 94 2.14 -8.10 -22.59
CA TYR A 94 3.03 -7.68 -23.67
C TYR A 94 4.06 -8.76 -23.98
N SER A 95 4.68 -9.34 -22.93
CA SER A 95 5.67 -10.40 -23.09
C SER A 95 5.10 -11.64 -23.78
N TRP A 96 3.82 -11.97 -23.53
CA TRP A 96 3.19 -13.18 -24.09
C TRP A 96 2.35 -12.90 -25.34
N GLY A 97 2.23 -11.63 -25.77
CA GLY A 97 1.42 -11.24 -26.93
C GLY A 97 -0.10 -11.47 -26.76
N THR A 98 -0.56 -11.80 -25.57
CA THR A 98 -1.98 -12.11 -25.26
C THR A 98 -2.89 -10.89 -25.36
N LEU A 99 -2.33 -9.69 -25.28
CA LEU A 99 -3.09 -8.45 -25.41
C LEU A 99 -3.81 -8.34 -26.77
N ARG A 100 -3.15 -8.79 -27.85
CA ARG A 100 -3.71 -8.75 -29.20
C ARG A 100 -4.92 -9.67 -29.34
N THR A 101 -4.82 -10.90 -28.83
CA THR A 101 -5.89 -11.90 -28.94
C THR A 101 -7.10 -11.53 -28.08
N GLN A 102 -6.88 -10.90 -26.93
CA GLN A 102 -7.96 -10.41 -26.06
C GLN A 102 -8.71 -9.23 -26.72
N LEU A 103 -7.98 -8.26 -27.27
CA LEU A 103 -8.60 -7.07 -27.89
C LEU A 103 -9.21 -7.35 -29.27
N ALA A 104 -8.80 -8.42 -29.95
CA ALA A 104 -9.51 -8.91 -31.14
C ALA A 104 -10.93 -9.42 -30.81
N ARG A 105 -11.15 -9.90 -29.58
CA ARG A 105 -12.45 -10.40 -29.12
C ARG A 105 -13.32 -9.33 -28.45
N ASP A 106 -12.73 -8.44 -27.66
CA ASP A 106 -13.41 -7.28 -27.09
C ASP A 106 -12.60 -6.00 -27.40
N PRO A 107 -12.99 -5.22 -28.43
CA PRO A 107 -12.23 -4.07 -28.87
C PRO A 107 -12.31 -2.88 -27.91
N ALA A 108 -13.13 -2.93 -26.85
CA ALA A 108 -13.27 -1.86 -25.88
C ALA A 108 -12.04 -1.75 -24.96
N ARG A 109 -10.99 -1.08 -25.44
CA ARG A 109 -9.69 -0.92 -24.76
C ARG A 109 -9.80 -0.34 -23.34
N ASP A 110 -10.56 0.74 -23.18
CA ASP A 110 -10.71 1.39 -21.85
C ASP A 110 -11.38 0.47 -20.86
N ARG A 111 -12.42 -0.20 -21.35
CA ARG A 111 -13.23 -1.14 -20.59
C ARG A 111 -12.34 -2.29 -20.09
N TYR A 112 -11.47 -2.79 -20.95
CA TYR A 112 -10.48 -3.80 -20.58
C TYR A 112 -9.50 -3.29 -19.52
N LEU A 113 -8.88 -2.11 -19.72
CA LEU A 113 -7.89 -1.58 -18.77
C LEU A 113 -8.51 -1.31 -17.40
N LEU A 114 -9.70 -0.68 -17.35
CA LEU A 114 -10.43 -0.43 -16.12
C LEU A 114 -10.82 -1.73 -15.40
N ALA A 115 -11.25 -2.76 -16.14
CA ALA A 115 -11.53 -4.07 -15.55
C ALA A 115 -10.26 -4.67 -14.92
N LYS A 116 -9.12 -4.62 -15.62
CA LYS A 116 -7.84 -5.13 -15.12
C LYS A 116 -7.36 -4.37 -13.87
N LEU A 117 -7.41 -3.04 -13.89
CA LEU A 117 -7.07 -2.21 -12.72
C LEU A 117 -7.99 -2.51 -11.53
N THR A 118 -9.30 -2.68 -11.79
CA THR A 118 -10.27 -3.06 -10.75
C THR A 118 -9.93 -4.42 -10.16
N THR A 119 -9.60 -5.42 -10.99
CA THR A 119 -9.17 -6.74 -10.52
C THR A 119 -7.90 -6.65 -9.67
N ILE A 120 -6.90 -5.85 -10.09
CA ILE A 120 -5.67 -5.64 -9.30
C ILE A 120 -6.02 -5.06 -7.93
N MET A 121 -6.86 -4.03 -7.87
CA MET A 121 -7.29 -3.42 -6.60
C MET A 121 -8.09 -4.39 -5.73
N LEU A 122 -8.95 -5.24 -6.31
CA LEU A 122 -9.67 -6.27 -5.56
C LEU A 122 -8.72 -7.33 -4.99
N MET A 123 -7.67 -7.71 -5.72
CA MET A 123 -6.68 -8.67 -5.22
C MET A 123 -5.85 -8.07 -4.08
N LEU A 124 -5.45 -6.80 -4.20
CA LEU A 124 -4.82 -6.07 -3.10
C LEU A 124 -5.75 -5.91 -1.90
N ALA A 125 -7.06 -5.73 -2.12
CA ALA A 125 -8.07 -5.74 -1.07
C ALA A 125 -8.11 -7.09 -0.35
N THR A 126 -8.15 -8.21 -1.10
CA THR A 126 -8.10 -9.54 -0.46
C THR A 126 -6.79 -9.79 0.29
N ALA A 127 -5.65 -9.36 -0.25
CA ALA A 127 -4.36 -9.47 0.44
C ALA A 127 -4.35 -8.65 1.75
N THR A 128 -4.90 -7.43 1.72
CA THR A 128 -5.05 -6.55 2.89
C THR A 128 -5.94 -7.21 3.95
N LEU A 129 -7.09 -7.77 3.55
CA LEU A 129 -8.01 -8.46 4.46
C LEU A 129 -7.35 -9.70 5.09
N LEU A 130 -6.66 -10.51 4.29
CA LEU A 130 -5.92 -11.67 4.79
C LEU A 130 -4.81 -11.26 5.76
N ALA A 131 -4.09 -10.18 5.47
CA ALA A 131 -3.07 -9.63 6.36
C ALA A 131 -3.65 -9.16 7.70
N THR A 132 -4.76 -8.41 7.67
CA THR A 132 -5.44 -7.98 8.91
C THR A 132 -6.00 -9.15 9.70
N LEU A 133 -6.54 -10.16 9.03
CA LEU A 133 -7.03 -11.38 9.67
C LEU A 133 -5.88 -12.15 10.32
N LEU A 134 -4.79 -12.37 9.59
CA LEU A 134 -3.61 -13.06 10.12
C LEU A 134 -3.02 -12.34 11.33
N ALA A 135 -2.91 -11.00 11.26
CA ALA A 135 -2.43 -10.21 12.38
C ALA A 135 -3.35 -10.33 13.61
N ALA A 136 -4.67 -10.27 13.42
CA ALA A 136 -5.63 -10.48 14.50
C ALA A 136 -5.51 -11.87 15.12
N LEU A 137 -5.37 -12.92 14.30
CA LEU A 137 -5.17 -14.29 14.80
C LEU A 137 -3.88 -14.42 15.61
N LEU A 138 -2.78 -13.82 15.15
CA LEU A 138 -1.53 -13.77 15.91
C LEU A 138 -1.71 -13.04 17.24
N SER A 139 -2.30 -11.85 17.24
CA SER A 139 -2.53 -11.08 18.46
C SER A 139 -3.43 -11.82 19.45
N ALA A 140 -4.40 -12.61 18.99
CA ALA A 140 -5.24 -13.42 19.87
C ALA A 140 -4.43 -14.49 20.63
N VAL A 141 -3.36 -15.01 20.03
CA VAL A 141 -2.44 -15.96 20.67
C VAL A 141 -1.42 -15.25 21.56
N LEU A 142 -0.93 -14.08 21.13
CA LEU A 142 0.15 -13.35 21.83
C LEU A 142 -0.35 -12.50 23.01
N SER A 143 -1.57 -11.96 22.95
CA SER A 143 -2.12 -11.06 23.98
C SER A 143 -2.18 -11.68 25.39
N PRO A 144 -2.62 -12.96 25.55
CA PRO A 144 -2.61 -13.63 26.87
C PRO A 144 -1.20 -13.77 27.46
N ILE A 145 -0.18 -13.97 26.63
CA ILE A 145 1.22 -14.09 27.07
C ILE A 145 1.72 -12.76 27.66
N LEU A 146 1.20 -11.64 27.15
CA LEU A 146 1.48 -10.28 27.65
C LEU A 146 0.57 -9.87 28.83
N GLY A 147 -0.27 -10.79 29.33
CA GLY A 147 -1.23 -10.51 30.41
C GLY A 147 -2.35 -9.54 30.02
N SER A 148 -2.63 -9.39 28.71
CA SER A 148 -3.68 -8.50 28.22
C SER A 148 -4.89 -9.30 27.74
N ALA A 149 -6.09 -8.85 28.12
CA ALA A 149 -7.33 -9.38 27.56
C ALA A 149 -7.54 -8.88 26.12
N ILE A 150 -8.25 -9.68 25.32
CA ILE A 150 -8.73 -9.26 24.01
C ILE A 150 -9.92 -8.33 24.22
N SER A 151 -9.81 -7.07 23.79
CA SER A 151 -10.89 -6.10 23.82
C SER A 151 -11.08 -5.53 22.42
N ILE A 152 -12.27 -5.74 21.86
CA ILE A 152 -12.67 -5.20 20.55
C ILE A 152 -14.01 -4.52 20.73
N THR A 153 -14.06 -3.23 20.47
CA THR A 153 -15.29 -2.45 20.52
C THR A 153 -15.98 -2.41 19.15
N PRO A 154 -17.29 -2.17 19.07
CA PRO A 154 -17.97 -1.93 17.79
C PRO A 154 -17.37 -0.74 17.00
N GLY A 155 -16.84 0.25 17.71
CA GLY A 155 -16.12 1.39 17.12
C GLY A 155 -14.85 0.96 16.39
N ASP A 156 -14.09 0.01 16.94
CA ASP A 156 -12.88 -0.53 16.31
C ASP A 156 -13.19 -1.26 15.00
N LEU A 157 -14.32 -1.96 14.93
CA LEU A 157 -14.76 -2.65 13.71
C LEU A 157 -15.14 -1.65 12.61
N MET A 158 -15.82 -0.56 12.95
CA MET A 158 -16.12 0.51 12.01
C MET A 158 -14.83 1.19 11.53
N ASN A 159 -13.91 1.48 12.45
CA ASN A 159 -12.60 2.02 12.14
C ASN A 159 -11.80 1.09 11.21
N LEU A 160 -11.92 -0.23 11.38
CA LEU A 160 -11.28 -1.22 10.50
C LEU A 160 -11.76 -1.10 9.06
N ILE A 161 -13.07 -0.99 8.83
CA ILE A 161 -13.61 -0.80 7.48
C ILE A 161 -13.03 0.47 6.84
N VAL A 162 -13.11 1.60 7.55
CA VAL A 162 -12.60 2.89 7.05
C VAL A 162 -11.08 2.83 6.82
N ALA A 163 -10.34 2.19 7.71
CA ALA A 163 -8.89 2.12 7.66
C ALA A 163 -8.40 1.18 6.54
N THR A 164 -9.12 0.09 6.26
CA THR A 164 -8.89 -0.78 5.10
C THR A 164 -9.16 -0.03 3.80
N LEU A 165 -10.27 0.71 3.70
CA LEU A 165 -10.56 1.53 2.52
C LEU A 165 -9.48 2.59 2.30
N ARG A 166 -9.03 3.25 3.38
CA ARG A 166 -7.93 4.22 3.33
C ARG A 166 -6.61 3.57 2.89
N ALA A 167 -6.30 2.36 3.37
CA ALA A 167 -5.10 1.64 2.95
C ALA A 167 -5.12 1.32 1.44
N LEU A 168 -6.27 0.89 0.91
CA LEU A 168 -6.43 0.65 -0.54
C LEU A 168 -6.33 1.95 -1.34
N TYR A 169 -6.93 3.03 -0.83
CA TYR A 169 -6.86 4.34 -1.45
C TYR A 169 -5.42 4.87 -1.56
N VAL A 170 -4.61 4.63 -0.52
CA VAL A 170 -3.19 4.96 -0.48
C VAL A 170 -2.35 4.15 -1.48
N LEU A 171 -2.72 2.90 -1.78
CA LEU A 171 -2.04 2.08 -2.79
C LEU A 171 -2.40 2.48 -4.23
N LEU A 172 -3.58 3.05 -4.44
CA LEU A 172 -4.11 3.41 -5.75
C LEU A 172 -3.13 4.24 -6.64
N PRO A 173 -2.51 5.34 -6.18
CA PRO A 173 -1.60 6.11 -7.02
C PRO A 173 -0.38 5.29 -7.47
N TYR A 174 0.16 4.41 -6.62
CA TYR A 174 1.29 3.54 -6.99
C TYR A 174 0.90 2.47 -8.01
N VAL A 175 -0.29 1.89 -7.88
CA VAL A 175 -0.83 0.95 -8.87
C VAL A 175 -1.02 1.64 -10.22
N LEU A 176 -1.60 2.84 -10.23
CA LEU A 176 -1.89 3.60 -11.45
C LEU A 176 -0.63 4.13 -12.11
N LEU A 177 0.33 4.65 -11.34
CA LEU A 177 1.66 5.02 -11.82
C LEU A 177 2.34 3.83 -12.49
N THR A 178 2.31 2.67 -11.82
CA THR A 178 2.93 1.46 -12.36
C THR A 178 2.24 1.00 -13.62
N ALA A 179 0.90 1.03 -13.65
CA ALA A 179 0.15 0.71 -14.85
C ALA A 179 0.54 1.63 -16.02
N TYR A 180 0.58 2.94 -15.78
CA TYR A 180 1.05 3.90 -16.78
C TYR A 180 2.48 3.57 -17.26
N ALA A 181 3.41 3.34 -16.33
CA ALA A 181 4.80 3.01 -16.64
C ALA A 181 4.95 1.71 -17.43
N THR A 182 4.20 0.67 -17.07
CA THR A 182 4.17 -0.61 -17.79
C THR A 182 3.60 -0.45 -19.19
N LEU A 183 2.54 0.33 -19.37
CA LEU A 183 1.96 0.63 -20.69
C LEU A 183 2.92 1.48 -21.54
N LEU A 184 3.69 2.37 -20.90
CA LEU A 184 4.71 3.20 -21.55
C LEU A 184 5.86 2.37 -22.09
N THR A 185 6.37 1.46 -21.25
CA THR A 185 7.55 0.63 -21.52
C THR A 185 7.23 -0.69 -22.22
N ARG A 186 5.97 -1.13 -22.20
CA ARG A 186 5.51 -2.43 -22.73
C ARG A 186 6.23 -3.63 -22.13
N SER A 187 6.68 -3.50 -20.87
CA SER A 187 7.48 -4.50 -20.21
C SER A 187 7.18 -4.56 -18.72
N VAL A 188 7.23 -5.77 -18.15
CA VAL A 188 7.19 -5.98 -16.70
C VAL A 188 8.36 -5.24 -16.03
N LEU A 189 9.58 -5.41 -16.55
CA LEU A 189 10.78 -4.80 -15.99
C LEU A 189 10.72 -3.28 -16.03
N GLY A 190 10.24 -2.70 -17.13
CA GLY A 190 10.11 -1.24 -17.25
C GLY A 190 9.09 -0.66 -16.27
N GLY A 191 7.97 -1.35 -16.06
CA GLY A 191 6.97 -0.99 -15.06
C GLY A 191 7.51 -1.04 -13.63
N VAL A 192 8.17 -2.16 -13.27
CA VAL A 192 8.79 -2.33 -11.95
C VAL A 192 9.87 -1.28 -11.71
N ALA A 193 10.76 -1.06 -12.67
CA ALA A 193 11.86 -0.11 -12.55
C ALA A 193 11.33 1.30 -12.25
N ILE A 194 10.42 1.82 -13.07
CA ILE A 194 9.88 3.17 -12.87
C ILE A 194 9.06 3.26 -11.58
N GLY A 195 8.20 2.27 -11.30
CA GLY A 195 7.37 2.29 -10.09
C GLY A 195 8.18 2.24 -8.80
N LEU A 196 9.22 1.39 -8.73
CA LEU A 196 10.09 1.31 -7.57
C LEU A 196 11.02 2.52 -7.46
N SER A 197 11.57 3.01 -8.56
CA SER A 197 12.35 4.25 -8.57
C SER A 197 11.55 5.41 -8.01
N TYR A 198 10.26 5.51 -8.35
CA TYR A 198 9.40 6.54 -7.80
C TYR A 198 9.25 6.44 -6.27
N ILE A 199 9.01 5.24 -5.73
CA ILE A 199 8.95 5.02 -4.27
C ILE A 199 10.27 5.40 -3.58
N ILE A 200 11.40 4.99 -4.17
CA ILE A 200 12.73 5.31 -3.61
C ILE A 200 12.98 6.82 -3.62
N VAL A 201 12.65 7.48 -4.72
CA VAL A 201 12.75 8.94 -4.85
C VAL A 201 11.87 9.62 -3.82
N GLU A 202 10.60 9.25 -3.68
CA GLU A 202 9.71 9.83 -2.66
C GLU A 202 10.22 9.61 -1.23
N THR A 203 10.75 8.42 -0.94
CA THR A 203 11.31 8.11 0.37
C THR A 203 12.53 8.99 0.64
N GLY A 204 13.41 9.17 -0.35
CA GLY A 204 14.56 10.08 -0.28
C GLY A 204 14.15 11.54 -0.10
N PHE A 205 13.18 12.03 -0.88
CA PHE A 205 12.61 13.38 -0.73
C PHE A 205 12.00 13.57 0.65
N GLY A 206 11.33 12.56 1.19
CA GLY A 206 10.77 12.58 2.54
C GLY A 206 11.83 12.69 3.64
N ALA A 207 12.96 12.00 3.48
CA ALA A 207 14.12 12.12 4.36
C ALA A 207 14.78 13.51 4.27
N LEU A 208 14.69 14.16 3.11
CA LEU A 208 15.14 15.53 2.87
C LEU A 208 14.10 16.57 3.35
N ALA A 209 13.71 16.50 4.62
CA ALA A 209 12.92 17.55 5.29
C ALA A 209 13.58 18.95 5.17
N LEU A 210 14.86 19.00 4.80
CA LEU A 210 15.62 20.20 4.42
C LEU A 210 14.92 21.05 3.35
N LEU A 211 14.24 20.46 2.36
CA LEU A 211 13.51 21.26 1.36
C LEU A 211 12.37 22.06 1.99
N ARG A 212 11.75 21.55 3.04
CA ARG A 212 10.75 22.32 3.81
C ARG A 212 11.41 23.43 4.63
N VAL A 213 12.61 23.19 5.18
CA VAL A 213 13.38 24.19 5.93
C VAL A 213 13.74 25.40 5.06
N LEU A 214 13.96 25.20 3.75
CA LEU A 214 14.17 26.29 2.79
C LEU A 214 12.95 27.22 2.64
N GLY A 215 11.77 26.81 3.11
CA GLY A 215 10.56 27.62 3.11
C GLY A 215 9.99 27.91 1.71
N GLY A 216 8.88 28.66 1.68
CA GLY A 216 8.26 29.14 0.45
C GLY A 216 7.86 28.03 -0.53
N VAL A 217 8.35 28.11 -1.77
CA VAL A 217 8.02 27.19 -2.87
C VAL A 217 8.47 25.76 -2.56
N TRP A 218 9.59 25.58 -1.87
CA TRP A 218 10.14 24.25 -1.56
C TRP A 218 9.29 23.50 -0.53
N ALA A 219 8.73 24.21 0.45
CA ALA A 219 7.75 23.65 1.38
C ALA A 219 6.46 23.26 0.68
N LEU A 220 6.00 24.04 -0.31
CA LEU A 220 4.83 23.70 -1.13
C LEU A 220 5.07 22.43 -1.94
N VAL A 221 6.21 22.33 -2.64
CA VAL A 221 6.58 21.13 -3.42
C VAL A 221 6.64 19.91 -2.51
N TYR A 222 7.31 20.03 -1.35
CA TYR A 222 7.39 18.95 -0.36
C TYR A 222 5.99 18.48 0.09
N ASN A 223 5.10 19.41 0.43
CA ASN A 223 3.74 19.11 0.90
C ASN A 223 2.81 18.57 -0.19
N LEU A 224 3.17 18.71 -1.47
CA LEU A 224 2.41 18.15 -2.60
C LEU A 224 2.91 16.77 -3.05
N THR A 225 4.03 16.28 -2.52
CA THR A 225 4.49 14.91 -2.82
C THR A 225 3.48 13.86 -2.35
N ILE A 226 3.32 12.75 -3.08
CA ILE A 226 2.33 11.73 -2.74
C ILE A 226 2.69 11.08 -1.40
N GLY A 227 3.97 10.77 -1.19
CA GLY A 227 4.48 10.16 0.04
C GLY A 227 4.07 10.88 1.33
N GLN A 228 4.18 12.22 1.39
CA GLN A 228 3.83 12.98 2.61
C GLN A 228 2.32 12.97 2.88
N ASN A 229 1.52 13.06 1.82
CA ASN A 229 0.08 12.99 1.91
C ASN A 229 -0.37 11.57 2.32
N ILE A 230 0.26 10.53 1.79
CA ILE A 230 0.06 9.14 2.20
C ILE A 230 0.43 8.93 3.68
N ASN A 231 1.56 9.47 4.15
CA ASN A 231 1.97 9.38 5.56
C ASN A 231 0.91 9.96 6.51
N THR A 232 0.27 11.07 6.12
CA THR A 232 -0.85 11.67 6.86
C THR A 232 -2.02 10.69 7.00
N LEU A 233 -2.43 10.05 5.90
CA LEU A 233 -3.53 9.09 5.88
C LEU A 233 -3.19 7.83 6.70
N THR A 234 -1.95 7.36 6.65
CA THR A 234 -1.47 6.25 7.47
C THR A 234 -1.45 6.60 8.96
N LEU A 235 -1.06 7.83 9.30
CA LEU A 235 -1.08 8.31 10.67
C LEU A 235 -2.50 8.32 11.24
N MET A 236 -3.49 8.73 10.45
CA MET A 236 -4.90 8.65 10.85
C MET A 236 -5.35 7.20 11.12
N ASN A 237 -4.85 6.21 10.37
CA ASN A 237 -5.14 4.79 10.64
C ASN A 237 -4.53 4.35 11.97
N ARG A 238 -3.30 4.78 12.29
CA ARG A 238 -2.64 4.46 13.57
C ARG A 238 -3.44 5.02 14.75
N HIS A 239 -3.84 6.28 14.66
CA HIS A 239 -4.64 6.94 15.69
C HIS A 239 -6.00 6.30 15.95
N ALA A 240 -6.64 5.78 14.90
CA ALA A 240 -7.94 5.11 15.02
C ALA A 240 -7.89 3.85 15.91
N PHE A 241 -6.70 3.28 16.14
CA PHE A 241 -6.49 2.10 16.98
C PHE A 241 -5.58 2.38 18.18
N GLY A 242 -5.47 3.64 18.61
CA GLY A 242 -4.78 4.02 19.84
C GLY A 242 -3.25 4.06 19.77
N LEU A 243 -2.66 3.91 18.58
CA LEU A 243 -1.23 4.11 18.34
C LEU A 243 -0.90 5.60 18.22
N ARG A 244 0.22 6.00 18.81
CA ARG A 244 0.77 7.38 18.86
C ARG A 244 2.24 7.36 18.46
N PRO A 245 2.55 7.15 17.18
CA PRO A 245 3.93 7.12 16.71
C PRO A 245 4.66 8.46 16.95
N GLU A 246 3.98 9.60 17.09
CA GLU A 246 4.61 10.91 17.37
C GLU A 246 5.49 10.90 18.62
N THR A 247 5.16 10.09 19.62
CA THR A 247 5.91 10.03 20.88
C THR A 247 7.20 9.21 20.77
N THR A 248 7.43 8.57 19.62
CA THR A 248 8.51 7.59 19.40
C THR A 248 9.26 7.81 18.10
N ALA A 249 8.68 8.53 17.15
CA ALA A 249 9.27 8.79 15.86
C ALA A 249 10.38 9.84 15.97
N PRO A 250 11.53 9.64 15.31
CA PRO A 250 12.58 10.64 15.23
C PRO A 250 12.21 11.85 14.35
N LEU A 251 11.11 11.74 13.59
CA LEU A 251 10.59 12.77 12.69
C LEU A 251 9.40 13.48 13.33
N ASP A 252 9.35 14.81 13.18
CA ASP A 252 8.23 15.63 13.64
C ASP A 252 6.99 15.42 12.75
N LEU A 253 6.11 14.53 13.21
CA LEU A 253 4.87 14.18 12.52
C LEU A 253 3.81 15.29 12.58
N SER A 254 3.98 16.31 13.44
CA SER A 254 3.08 17.46 13.50
C SER A 254 3.12 18.31 12.23
N GLN A 255 4.18 18.14 11.45
CA GLN A 255 4.42 18.88 10.22
C GLN A 255 3.70 18.28 9.01
N LEU A 256 3.10 17.09 9.11
CA LEU A 256 2.44 16.47 7.97
C LEU A 256 1.29 17.34 7.40
N PRO A 257 1.00 17.23 6.09
CA PRO A 257 -0.12 17.94 5.46
C PRO A 257 -1.47 17.68 6.16
N SER A 258 -2.44 18.57 5.95
CA SER A 258 -3.79 18.36 6.48
C SER A 258 -4.47 17.11 5.87
N PRO A 259 -5.35 16.41 6.59
CA PRO A 259 -6.07 15.23 6.07
C PRO A 259 -6.86 15.51 4.78
N LEU A 260 -7.43 16.71 4.65
CA LEU A 260 -8.17 17.12 3.47
C LEU A 260 -7.23 17.27 2.27
N GLN A 261 -6.11 17.98 2.45
CA GLN A 261 -5.08 18.09 1.42
C GLN A 261 -4.56 16.70 1.03
N ALA A 262 -4.29 15.84 2.00
CA ALA A 262 -3.79 14.50 1.76
C ALA A 262 -4.73 13.67 0.88
N THR A 263 -6.03 13.75 1.15
CA THR A 263 -7.05 13.08 0.34
C THR A 263 -7.09 13.66 -1.08
N ILE A 264 -7.10 14.99 -1.22
CA ILE A 264 -7.17 15.63 -2.53
C ILE A 264 -5.93 15.34 -3.38
N VAL A 265 -4.73 15.43 -2.81
CA VAL A 265 -3.48 15.18 -3.52
C VAL A 265 -3.43 13.75 -4.05
N VAL A 266 -3.76 12.76 -3.21
CA VAL A 266 -3.82 11.34 -3.64
C VAL A 266 -4.86 11.15 -4.76
N ALA A 267 -6.02 11.83 -4.69
CA ALA A 267 -7.03 11.78 -5.75
C ALA A 267 -6.50 12.36 -7.06
N VAL A 268 -5.84 13.52 -7.01
CA VAL A 268 -5.31 14.23 -8.19
C VAL A 268 -4.24 13.39 -8.87
N TYR A 269 -3.27 12.84 -8.12
CA TYR A 269 -2.25 11.97 -8.70
C TYR A 269 -2.85 10.69 -9.29
N SER A 270 -3.82 10.09 -8.60
CA SER A 270 -4.52 8.91 -9.12
C SER A 270 -5.25 9.22 -10.43
N ALA A 271 -6.00 10.32 -10.48
CA ALA A 271 -6.70 10.77 -11.68
C ALA A 271 -5.73 11.08 -12.83
N PHE A 272 -4.61 11.73 -12.53
CA PHE A 272 -3.54 12.02 -13.47
C PHE A 272 -2.99 10.73 -14.09
N PHE A 273 -2.49 9.79 -13.28
CA PHE A 273 -1.91 8.55 -13.80
C PHE A 273 -2.93 7.69 -14.54
N LEU A 274 -4.19 7.63 -14.07
CA LEU A 274 -5.26 6.94 -14.76
C LEU A 274 -5.55 7.56 -16.13
N ALA A 275 -5.66 8.89 -16.22
CA ALA A 275 -5.90 9.59 -17.47
C ALA A 275 -4.78 9.33 -18.48
N PHE A 276 -3.51 9.44 -18.06
CA PHE A 276 -2.38 9.15 -18.92
C PHE A 276 -2.33 7.68 -19.35
N ALA A 277 -2.61 6.73 -18.45
CA ALA A 277 -2.70 5.32 -18.79
C ALA A 277 -3.78 5.05 -19.85
N LEU A 278 -4.97 5.63 -19.69
CA LEU A 278 -6.08 5.48 -20.64
C LEU A 278 -5.77 6.11 -22.00
N ILE A 279 -5.27 7.36 -22.01
CA ILE A 279 -4.90 8.06 -23.26
C ILE A 279 -3.86 7.25 -24.03
N LEU A 280 -2.84 6.76 -23.32
CA LEU A 280 -1.77 5.98 -23.91
C LEU A 280 -2.29 4.65 -24.50
N PHE A 281 -3.16 3.95 -23.77
CA PHE A 281 -3.72 2.68 -24.20
C PHE A 281 -4.69 2.80 -25.39
N ARG A 282 -5.43 3.92 -25.46
CA ARG A 282 -6.30 4.26 -26.61
C ARG A 282 -5.51 4.55 -27.87
N ARG A 283 -4.49 5.42 -27.76
CA ARG A 283 -3.80 5.98 -28.94
C ARG A 283 -2.70 5.10 -29.50
N ARG A 284 -2.13 4.18 -28.72
CA ARG A 284 -1.01 3.35 -29.19
C ARG A 284 -1.46 2.08 -29.89
N ASP A 285 -0.79 1.76 -30.99
CA ASP A 285 -0.98 0.49 -31.68
C ASP A 285 -0.43 -0.70 -30.89
N ILE A 286 -1.13 -1.82 -30.99
CA ILE A 286 -0.80 -3.07 -30.32
C ILE A 286 -0.13 -3.99 -31.33
N THR A 287 1.18 -3.84 -31.42
CA THR A 287 2.04 -4.70 -32.22
C THR A 287 2.27 -6.05 -31.53
N GLY A 288 2.72 -7.06 -32.27
CA GLY A 288 3.01 -8.39 -31.74
C GLY A 288 4.26 -8.35 -30.84
N PRO A 289 4.66 -9.50 -30.24
CA PRO A 289 5.92 -9.55 -29.52
C PRO A 289 7.06 -9.12 -30.44
N GLY A 290 7.82 -8.12 -30.01
CA GLY A 290 9.08 -7.68 -30.60
C GLY A 290 10.24 -8.09 -29.72
#